data_AF-A0A0B1SNE1-F1
#
_entry.id   AF-A0A0B1SNE1-F1
#
_cell.length_a   1.000
_cell.length_b   1.000
_cell.length_c   1.000
_cell.angle_alpha   90.00
_cell.angle_beta   90.00
_cell.angle_gamma   90.00
#
_symmetry.space_group_name_H-M   'P 1'
#
loop_
_entity.id
_entity.type
_entity.pdbx_description
1 polymer ?
#
loop_
_entity_poly.entity_id
_entity_poly.type
_entity_poly.pdbx_seq_one_letter_code
_entity_poly.pdbx_strand_id
1 'polypeptide(L)'
;MAKATKEELDKIFKSDGGFSIPLLDERVKAINDAGKVLLDKWNGSFYNCIKAAEGSAEKLLTIIVENFESFRDFAEFHGQKVSFLKRAQILVADIYAALKDEDPLCAFSDIGIITMFADYRVPQALAYLGVLEYSKELLDVLRANQRLENGSAEEVELRGASIWACERIVEAIQKLRSSEGDVVRPVYAMDVDVFVWVYRRKHAAEIEPKLYMLSIVLLFRSHSIVHAASTTKRRNRLSICIDEFLLILLMFKKFDEKEDVTGATQLKSSIQKGIRNKIIENYPHIEPYLQDILPKKENFKLIKCRDHVELIADHNGVVQFLKTRNTDWIPTLRLLHKYPFMMPHQQVDKGAIKFVLNGSSIMCPGLTSPGAKMTPGVPADAIVAVMAEGKQHALAIGQMKMSSEEIQSVNKGIGIENVHYLTDGLWRLAEKPLN
;
A
#
# COMPACT_ATOMS: atom_id res chain seq x y z
N MET A 1 34.93 -13.84 6.38
CA MET A 1 34.43 -12.51 6.81
C MET A 1 35.42 -11.75 7.68
N ALA A 2 35.93 -12.31 8.79
CA ALA A 2 36.74 -11.56 9.77
C ALA A 2 38.05 -10.92 9.27
N LYS A 3 38.59 -11.40 8.14
CA LYS A 3 39.85 -10.94 7.52
C LYS A 3 39.69 -10.57 6.04
N ALA A 4 38.47 -10.30 5.59
CA ALA A 4 38.21 -9.97 4.19
C ALA A 4 38.92 -8.66 3.83
N THR A 5 39.65 -8.63 2.71
CA THR A 5 40.38 -7.42 2.27
C THR A 5 39.50 -6.47 1.47
N LYS A 6 39.99 -5.25 1.27
CA LYS A 6 39.33 -4.23 0.44
C LYS A 6 39.18 -4.69 -1.00
N GLU A 7 40.21 -5.31 -1.56
CA GLU A 7 40.24 -5.81 -2.93
C GLU A 7 39.26 -6.96 -3.13
N GLU A 8 39.19 -7.88 -2.16
CA GLU A 8 38.22 -8.98 -2.19
C GLU A 8 36.78 -8.46 -2.17
N LEU A 9 36.47 -7.54 -1.26
CA LEU A 9 35.13 -6.99 -1.13
C LEU A 9 34.74 -6.06 -2.29
N ASP A 10 35.68 -5.29 -2.84
CA ASP A 10 35.42 -4.51 -4.06
C ASP A 10 35.12 -5.41 -5.24
N LYS A 11 35.82 -6.54 -5.36
CA LYS A 11 35.56 -7.52 -6.41
C LYS A 11 34.19 -8.19 -6.24
N ILE A 12 33.80 -8.56 -5.02
CA ILE A 12 32.52 -9.21 -4.74
C ILE A 12 31.34 -8.26 -4.95
N PHE A 13 31.45 -7.00 -4.52
CA PHE A 13 30.39 -6.01 -4.59
C PHE A 13 30.50 -5.05 -5.78
N LYS A 14 31.38 -5.36 -6.75
CA LYS A 14 31.51 -4.59 -7.98
C LYS A 14 30.16 -4.60 -8.70
N SER A 15 29.68 -3.42 -9.10
CA SER A 15 28.48 -3.35 -9.94
C SER A 15 28.77 -3.90 -11.35
N ASP A 16 27.71 -4.30 -12.07
CA ASP A 16 27.82 -4.71 -13.48
C ASP A 16 28.42 -3.63 -14.39
N GLY A 17 28.28 -2.35 -14.00
CA GLY A 17 28.91 -1.21 -14.66
C GLY A 17 30.38 -0.97 -14.28
N GLY A 18 30.99 -1.83 -13.45
CA GLY A 18 32.38 -1.74 -13.01
C GLY A 18 32.65 -0.73 -11.89
N PHE A 19 31.62 -0.04 -11.38
CA PHE A 19 31.77 0.89 -10.26
C PHE A 19 31.92 0.16 -8.93
N SER A 20 32.84 0.66 -8.10
CA SER A 20 33.02 0.24 -6.71
C SER A 20 31.82 0.63 -5.85
N ILE A 21 31.50 -0.19 -4.86
CA ILE A 21 30.42 0.07 -3.93
C ILE A 21 30.73 1.32 -3.07
N PRO A 22 29.77 2.22 -2.81
CA PRO A 22 30.00 3.38 -1.94
C PRO A 22 30.41 2.97 -0.53
N LEU A 23 31.28 3.75 0.12
CA LEU A 23 31.76 3.53 1.49
C LEU A 23 32.46 2.16 1.67
N LEU A 24 33.30 1.78 0.71
CA LEU A 24 33.96 0.47 0.70
C LEU A 24 34.78 0.22 1.97
N ASP A 25 35.54 1.21 2.45
CA ASP A 25 36.38 1.06 3.64
C ASP A 25 35.54 0.79 4.90
N GLU A 26 34.42 1.52 5.06
CA GLU A 26 33.48 1.32 6.16
C GLU A 26 32.78 -0.04 6.07
N ARG A 27 32.48 -0.53 4.86
CA ARG A 27 31.90 -1.86 4.65
C ARG A 27 32.88 -2.98 4.98
N VAL A 28 34.15 -2.83 4.60
CA VAL A 28 35.22 -3.78 4.98
C VAL A 28 35.31 -3.87 6.49
N LYS A 29 35.37 -2.73 7.18
CA LYS A 29 35.36 -2.67 8.64
C LYS A 29 34.14 -3.38 9.22
N ALA A 30 32.92 -3.07 8.75
CA ALA A 30 31.70 -3.67 9.26
C ALA A 30 31.66 -5.21 9.10
N ILE A 31 32.10 -5.74 7.96
CA ILE A 31 32.15 -7.18 7.69
C ILE A 31 33.22 -7.86 8.56
N ASN A 32 34.39 -7.25 8.70
CA ASN A 32 35.48 -7.78 9.51
C ASN A 32 35.09 -7.82 10.99
N ASP A 33 34.51 -6.73 11.51
CA ASP A 33 34.06 -6.62 12.91
C ASP A 33 32.96 -7.64 13.22
N ALA A 34 31.96 -7.76 12.35
CA ALA A 34 30.92 -8.79 12.49
C ALA A 34 31.52 -10.21 12.44
N GLY A 35 32.48 -10.45 11.55
CA GLY A 35 33.15 -11.74 11.45
C GLY A 35 33.93 -12.11 12.71
N LYS A 36 34.61 -11.15 13.36
CA LYS A 36 35.31 -11.37 14.63
C LYS A 36 34.32 -11.71 15.75
N VAL A 37 33.26 -10.93 15.89
CA VAL A 37 32.19 -11.19 16.89
C VAL A 37 31.61 -12.58 16.72
N LEU A 38 31.37 -13.03 15.48
CA LEU A 38 30.86 -14.38 15.22
C LEU A 38 31.85 -15.46 15.64
N LEU A 39 33.14 -15.32 15.32
CA LEU A 39 34.17 -16.28 15.71
C LEU A 39 34.34 -16.35 17.23
N ASP A 40 34.34 -15.19 17.90
CA ASP A 40 34.66 -15.08 19.32
C ASP A 40 33.49 -15.52 20.23
N LYS A 41 32.25 -15.23 19.84
CA LYS A 41 31.06 -15.40 20.70
C LYS A 41 30.03 -16.40 20.18
N TRP A 42 30.01 -16.68 18.89
CA TRP A 42 28.92 -17.41 18.23
C TRP A 42 29.41 -18.61 17.42
N ASN A 43 30.59 -19.16 17.74
CA ASN A 43 31.20 -20.31 17.06
C ASN A 43 31.23 -20.16 15.52
N GLY A 44 31.49 -18.95 15.04
CA GLY A 44 31.58 -18.63 13.62
C GLY A 44 30.25 -18.61 12.86
N SER A 45 29.10 -18.77 13.51
CA SER A 45 27.79 -18.86 12.84
C SER A 45 26.74 -17.92 13.43
N PHE A 46 26.14 -17.09 12.58
CA PHE A 46 25.03 -16.21 12.97
C PHE A 46 23.78 -16.99 13.38
N TYR A 47 23.64 -18.24 12.92
CA TYR A 47 22.53 -19.12 13.33
C TYR A 47 22.54 -19.38 14.84
N ASN A 48 23.70 -19.32 15.51
CA ASN A 48 23.76 -19.44 16.96
C ASN A 48 23.17 -18.22 17.68
N CYS A 49 23.17 -17.03 17.05
CA CYS A 49 22.41 -15.87 17.54
C CYS A 49 20.90 -16.15 17.49
N ILE A 50 20.42 -16.75 16.40
CA ILE A 50 19.00 -17.12 16.21
C ILE A 50 18.59 -18.15 17.27
N LYS A 51 19.40 -19.19 17.50
CA LYS A 51 19.16 -20.16 18.57
C LYS A 51 19.03 -19.51 19.94
N ALA A 52 19.95 -18.59 20.26
CA ALA A 52 19.93 -17.88 21.54
C ALA A 52 18.76 -16.90 21.70
N ALA A 53 18.13 -16.51 20.59
CA ALA A 53 16.92 -15.70 20.62
C ALA A 53 15.65 -16.51 20.96
N GLU A 54 15.71 -17.85 20.93
CA GLU A 54 14.64 -18.75 21.38
C GLU A 54 13.28 -18.44 20.72
N GLY A 55 13.28 -18.07 19.44
CA GLY A 55 12.05 -17.72 18.73
C GLY A 55 11.42 -16.39 19.16
N SER A 56 12.22 -15.44 19.66
CA SER A 56 11.82 -14.04 19.92
C SER A 56 12.60 -13.04 19.06
N ALA A 57 11.86 -12.20 18.34
CA ALA A 57 12.36 -11.06 17.59
C ALA A 57 13.01 -10.02 18.50
N GLU A 58 12.42 -9.73 19.67
CA GLU A 58 12.99 -8.77 20.63
C GLU A 58 14.35 -9.23 21.16
N LYS A 59 14.46 -10.52 21.56
CA LYS A 59 15.72 -11.11 22.01
C LYS A 59 16.76 -11.09 20.89
N LEU A 60 16.38 -11.44 19.66
CA LEU A 60 17.31 -11.40 18.53
C LEU A 60 17.79 -9.96 18.25
N LEU A 61 16.88 -8.98 18.30
CA LEU A 61 17.20 -7.57 18.12
C LEU A 61 18.20 -7.10 19.19
N THR A 62 17.98 -7.48 20.46
CA THR A 62 18.88 -7.20 21.58
C THR A 62 20.27 -7.80 21.35
N ILE A 63 20.34 -9.09 21.00
CA ILE A 63 21.59 -9.79 20.67
C ILE A 63 22.34 -9.05 19.55
N ILE A 64 21.64 -8.63 18.50
CA ILE A 64 22.22 -7.91 17.36
C ILE A 64 22.84 -6.59 17.83
N VAL A 65 22.09 -5.77 18.55
CA VAL A 65 22.51 -4.41 18.96
C VAL A 65 23.67 -4.43 19.97
N GLU A 66 23.65 -5.39 20.89
CA GLU A 66 24.71 -5.53 21.90
C GLU A 66 26.03 -6.00 21.28
N ASN A 67 25.97 -6.92 20.32
CA ASN A 67 27.16 -7.58 19.80
C ASN A 67 27.70 -6.99 18.50
N PHE A 68 26.87 -6.38 17.65
CA PHE A 68 27.27 -5.91 16.34
C PHE A 68 27.11 -4.39 16.22
N GLU A 69 28.20 -3.66 16.45
CA GLU A 69 28.22 -2.18 16.49
C GLU A 69 27.64 -1.54 15.22
N SER A 70 27.88 -2.14 14.05
CA SER A 70 27.37 -1.65 12.77
C SER A 70 25.84 -1.65 12.68
N PHE A 71 25.11 -2.29 13.59
CA PHE A 71 23.64 -2.28 13.61
C PHE A 71 23.05 -1.20 14.52
N ARG A 72 23.88 -0.51 15.32
CA ARG A 72 23.44 0.53 16.24
C ARG A 72 23.01 1.78 15.47
N ASP A 73 21.83 2.29 15.83
CA ASP A 73 21.16 3.41 15.17
C ASP A 73 20.34 4.13 16.24
N PHE A 74 21.03 5.05 16.92
CA PHE A 74 20.55 5.83 18.06
C PHE A 74 20.67 7.32 17.74
N ALA A 75 19.76 8.11 18.31
CA ALA A 75 19.78 9.56 18.22
C ALA A 75 19.33 10.18 19.55
N GLU A 76 19.51 11.48 19.70
CA GLU A 76 18.93 12.26 20.80
C GLU A 76 17.87 13.20 20.24
N PHE A 77 16.66 13.17 20.82
CA PHE A 77 15.54 14.02 20.43
C PHE A 77 14.94 14.67 21.67
N HIS A 78 14.96 15.99 21.73
CA HIS A 78 14.50 16.76 22.91
C HIS A 78 15.07 16.26 24.25
N GLY A 79 16.37 15.90 24.28
CA GLY A 79 17.05 15.39 25.47
C GLY A 79 16.70 13.94 25.82
N GLN A 80 15.94 13.25 24.98
CA GLN A 80 15.64 11.82 25.14
C GLN A 80 16.47 11.00 24.15
N LYS A 81 17.07 9.92 24.64
CA LYS A 81 17.70 8.94 23.75
C LYS A 81 16.61 8.14 23.06
N VAL A 82 16.66 8.11 21.73
CA VAL A 82 15.76 7.34 20.88
C VAL A 82 16.57 6.38 20.00
N SER A 83 15.90 5.33 19.52
CA SER A 83 16.52 4.32 18.66
C SER A 83 15.61 3.97 17.51
N PHE A 84 16.18 3.86 16.32
CA PHE A 84 15.46 3.41 15.12
C PHE A 84 15.84 1.99 14.73
N LEU A 85 17.10 1.60 15.00
CA LEU A 85 17.62 0.24 14.79
C LEU A 85 17.29 -0.34 13.40
N LYS A 86 17.19 0.50 12.37
CA LYS A 86 16.58 0.14 11.08
C LYS A 86 17.19 -1.13 10.49
N ARG A 87 18.53 -1.21 10.43
CA ARG A 87 19.23 -2.37 9.85
C ARG A 87 19.04 -3.63 10.69
N ALA A 88 18.95 -3.49 12.00
CA ALA A 88 18.78 -4.62 12.91
C ALA A 88 17.37 -5.19 12.75
N GLN A 89 16.38 -4.31 12.68
CA GLN A 89 14.98 -4.64 12.40
C GLN A 89 14.81 -5.32 11.02
N ILE A 90 15.46 -4.81 9.97
CA ILE A 90 15.47 -5.45 8.64
C ILE A 90 16.06 -6.86 8.71
N LEU A 91 17.19 -7.06 9.40
CA LEU A 91 17.81 -8.38 9.51
C LEU A 91 16.86 -9.39 10.16
N VAL A 92 16.18 -9.02 11.25
CA VAL A 92 15.21 -9.91 11.90
C VAL A 92 14.01 -10.18 10.99
N ALA A 93 13.50 -9.15 10.32
CA ALA A 93 12.39 -9.28 9.37
C ALA A 93 12.72 -10.15 8.15
N ASP A 94 13.93 -10.04 7.60
CA ASP A 94 14.40 -10.85 6.47
C ASP A 94 14.53 -12.33 6.87
N ILE A 95 15.06 -12.61 8.06
CA ILE A 95 15.14 -13.98 8.62
C ILE A 95 13.73 -14.57 8.78
N TYR A 96 12.81 -13.80 9.37
CA TYR A 96 11.42 -14.22 9.53
C TYR A 96 10.76 -14.50 8.17
N ALA A 97 10.87 -13.58 7.22
CA ALA A 97 10.23 -13.69 5.92
C ALA A 97 10.78 -14.88 5.11
N ALA A 98 12.07 -15.19 5.24
CA ALA A 98 12.71 -16.26 4.48
C ALA A 98 12.55 -17.64 5.12
N LEU A 99 12.52 -17.76 6.46
CA LEU A 99 12.72 -19.04 7.14
C LEU A 99 11.59 -19.46 8.09
N LYS A 100 10.61 -18.62 8.41
CA LYS A 100 9.58 -18.95 9.42
C LYS A 100 8.80 -20.24 9.16
N ASP A 101 8.62 -20.62 7.90
CA ASP A 101 7.84 -21.80 7.49
C ASP A 101 8.72 -23.07 7.45
N GLU A 102 10.05 -22.92 7.48
CA GLU A 102 11.03 -24.01 7.39
C GLU A 102 11.75 -24.28 8.72
N ASP A 103 11.93 -23.25 9.55
CA ASP A 103 12.62 -23.33 10.83
C ASP A 103 11.78 -22.66 11.95
N PRO A 104 11.26 -23.44 12.93
CA PRO A 104 10.50 -22.91 14.05
C PRO A 104 11.24 -21.84 14.88
N LEU A 105 12.57 -21.86 14.91
CA LEU A 105 13.36 -20.82 15.61
C LEU A 105 13.31 -19.47 14.91
N CYS A 106 12.94 -19.43 13.64
CA CYS A 106 12.80 -18.22 12.83
C CYS A 106 11.35 -17.70 12.75
N ALA A 107 10.38 -18.40 13.35
CA ALA A 107 8.97 -18.03 13.28
C ALA A 107 8.55 -16.89 14.22
N PHE A 108 9.47 -16.39 15.04
CA PHE A 108 9.34 -15.28 16.01
C PHE A 108 7.91 -14.97 16.49
N SER A 109 7.56 -15.47 17.67
CA SER A 109 6.21 -15.33 18.25
C SER A 109 5.76 -13.88 18.50
N ASP A 110 6.73 -12.98 18.67
CA ASP A 110 6.60 -11.55 19.00
C ASP A 110 7.05 -10.65 17.83
N ILE A 111 7.05 -11.17 16.58
CA ILE A 111 7.51 -10.41 15.39
C ILE A 111 6.87 -9.02 15.25
N GLY A 112 5.67 -8.84 15.82
CA GLY A 112 4.95 -7.57 15.85
C GLY A 112 5.62 -6.45 16.66
N ILE A 113 6.66 -6.73 17.44
CA ILE A 113 7.46 -5.69 18.13
C ILE A 113 8.30 -4.85 17.15
N ILE A 114 8.54 -5.39 15.94
CA ILE A 114 9.31 -4.70 14.91
C ILE A 114 8.43 -3.62 14.26
N THR A 115 8.98 -2.41 14.16
CA THR A 115 8.35 -1.25 13.55
C THR A 115 8.54 -1.24 12.03
N MET A 116 8.02 -0.20 11.37
CA MET A 116 8.46 0.12 10.01
C MET A 116 9.96 0.46 9.97
N PHE A 117 10.59 0.31 8.81
CA PHE A 117 12.03 0.50 8.64
C PHE A 117 12.35 1.95 8.29
N ALA A 118 12.47 2.79 9.32
CA ALA A 118 12.61 4.25 9.19
C ALA A 118 13.75 4.68 8.24
N ASP A 119 13.40 4.86 6.97
CA ASP A 119 14.27 5.25 5.88
C ASP A 119 13.80 6.54 5.21
N TYR A 120 14.43 6.91 4.10
CA TYR A 120 14.13 8.16 3.39
C TYR A 120 13.13 7.99 2.23
N ARG A 121 12.77 6.75 1.85
CA ARG A 121 11.91 6.42 0.72
C ARG A 121 10.46 6.23 1.16
N VAL A 122 10.22 5.51 2.25
CA VAL A 122 8.89 5.29 2.82
C VAL A 122 8.20 6.61 3.20
N PRO A 123 8.83 7.58 3.90
CA PRO A 123 8.22 8.89 4.15
C PRO A 123 7.77 9.63 2.88
N GLN A 124 8.49 9.50 1.77
CA GLN A 124 8.07 10.12 0.49
C GLN A 124 6.72 9.57 0.04
N ALA A 125 6.55 8.25 0.09
CA ALA A 125 5.29 7.63 -0.32
C ALA A 125 4.17 7.91 0.68
N LEU A 126 4.45 7.91 1.99
CA LEU A 126 3.49 8.32 3.00
C LEU A 126 3.01 9.76 2.78
N ALA A 127 3.93 10.68 2.45
CA ALA A 127 3.57 12.06 2.14
C ALA A 127 2.79 12.19 0.82
N TYR A 128 3.19 11.42 -0.19
CA TYR A 128 2.47 11.37 -1.47
C TYR A 128 1.02 10.87 -1.31
N LEU A 129 0.82 9.89 -0.45
CA LEU A 129 -0.48 9.29 -0.12
C LEU A 129 -1.27 10.09 0.92
N GLY A 130 -0.84 11.32 1.22
CA GLY A 130 -1.49 12.22 2.17
C GLY A 130 -1.26 11.88 3.65
N VAL A 131 -0.72 10.70 3.97
CA VAL A 131 -0.53 10.20 5.35
C VAL A 131 0.36 11.11 6.20
N LEU A 132 1.42 11.65 5.59
CA LEU A 132 2.31 12.62 6.22
C LEU A 132 2.19 13.98 5.53
N GLU A 133 2.08 15.05 6.33
CA GLU A 133 2.18 16.42 5.83
C GLU A 133 3.47 17.05 6.34
N TYR A 134 4.29 17.58 5.42
CA TYR A 134 5.52 18.28 5.79
C TYR A 134 5.24 19.75 6.09
N SER A 135 5.82 20.25 7.18
CA SER A 135 5.80 21.68 7.46
C SER A 135 6.45 22.49 6.34
N LYS A 136 6.03 23.75 6.18
CA LYS A 136 6.60 24.66 5.17
C LYS A 136 8.12 24.76 5.30
N GLU A 137 8.63 24.83 6.53
CA GLU A 137 10.05 24.96 6.79
C GLU A 137 10.84 23.72 6.37
N LEU A 138 10.33 22.52 6.67
CA LEU A 138 10.94 21.28 6.19
C LEU A 138 10.88 21.20 4.66
N LEU A 139 9.76 21.59 4.05
CA LEU A 139 9.63 21.65 2.59
C LEU A 139 10.63 22.62 1.96
N ASP A 140 10.87 23.77 2.56
CA ASP A 140 11.81 24.77 2.05
C ASP A 140 13.27 24.24 2.11
N VAL A 141 13.64 23.51 3.18
CA VAL A 141 14.94 22.81 3.29
C VAL A 141 15.08 21.75 2.20
N LEU A 142 14.05 20.92 2.00
CA LEU A 142 14.06 19.86 0.97
C LEU A 142 14.10 20.45 -0.45
N ARG A 143 13.38 21.54 -0.70
CA ARG A 143 13.37 22.28 -1.97
C ARG A 143 14.74 22.85 -2.34
N ALA A 144 15.49 23.29 -1.33
CA ALA A 144 16.85 23.77 -1.51
C ALA A 144 17.86 22.65 -1.78
N ASN A 145 17.43 21.38 -1.86
CA ASN A 145 18.30 20.19 -1.90
C ASN A 145 19.30 20.17 -0.73
N GLN A 146 18.93 20.77 0.40
CA GLN A 146 19.78 20.75 1.58
C GLN A 146 19.67 19.38 2.26
N ARG A 147 20.83 18.80 2.56
CA ARG A 147 20.91 17.51 3.23
C ARG A 147 20.46 17.64 4.69
N LEU A 148 19.59 16.73 5.12
CA LEU A 148 19.30 16.52 6.54
C LEU A 148 20.45 15.71 7.13
N GLU A 149 21.17 16.31 8.08
CA GLU A 149 22.28 15.63 8.74
C GLU A 149 21.74 14.54 9.67
N ASN A 150 22.47 13.43 9.78
CA ASN A 150 22.07 12.33 10.65
C ASN A 150 22.04 12.80 12.11
N GLY A 151 20.94 12.51 12.81
CA GLY A 151 20.74 12.95 14.19
C GLY A 151 20.26 14.40 14.32
N SER A 152 20.03 15.13 13.23
CA SER A 152 19.36 16.44 13.31
C SER A 152 17.91 16.26 13.78
N ALA A 153 17.34 17.29 14.41
CA ALA A 153 15.97 17.22 14.91
C ALA A 153 14.97 16.88 13.79
N GLU A 154 15.17 17.45 12.59
CA GLU A 154 14.32 17.23 11.42
C GLU A 154 14.44 15.79 10.89
N GLU A 155 15.65 15.24 10.84
CA GLU A 155 15.86 13.85 10.40
C GLU A 155 15.22 12.86 11.37
N VAL A 156 15.43 13.07 12.67
CA VAL A 156 14.90 12.22 13.74
C VAL A 156 13.38 12.34 13.82
N GLU A 157 12.82 13.56 13.70
CA GLU A 157 11.38 13.80 13.67
C GLU A 157 10.74 13.12 12.45
N LEU A 158 11.31 13.24 11.25
CA LEU A 158 10.78 12.60 10.04
C LEU A 158 10.73 11.07 10.17
N ARG A 159 11.81 10.48 10.73
CA ARG A 159 11.87 9.03 10.97
C ARG A 159 10.87 8.59 12.03
N GLY A 160 10.76 9.32 13.14
CA GLY A 160 9.79 9.04 14.20
C GLY A 160 8.34 9.17 13.74
N ALA A 161 8.04 10.23 12.98
CA ALA A 161 6.72 10.45 12.39
C ALA A 161 6.34 9.34 11.41
N SER A 162 7.29 8.84 10.62
CA SER A 162 7.07 7.71 9.70
C SER A 162 6.73 6.42 10.45
N ILE A 163 7.43 6.14 11.55
CA ILE A 163 7.09 5.01 12.43
C ILE A 163 5.68 5.15 12.96
N TRP A 164 5.39 6.31 13.55
CA TRP A 164 4.08 6.57 14.12
C TRP A 164 2.94 6.48 13.09
N ALA A 165 3.16 6.96 11.87
CA ALA A 165 2.21 6.87 10.77
C ALA A 165 1.91 5.41 10.40
N CYS A 166 2.93 4.55 10.29
CA CYS A 166 2.72 3.12 10.05
C CYS A 166 1.96 2.45 11.20
N GLU A 167 2.25 2.79 12.46
CA GLU A 167 1.48 2.30 13.61
C GLU A 167 0.02 2.74 13.57
N ARG A 168 -0.28 3.99 13.15
CA ARG A 168 -1.66 4.45 12.97
C ARG A 168 -2.38 3.70 11.85
N ILE A 169 -1.67 3.39 10.76
CA ILE A 169 -2.22 2.57 9.68
C ILE A 169 -2.53 1.17 10.22
N VAL A 170 -1.65 0.57 11.01
CA VAL A 170 -1.90 -0.74 11.66
C VAL A 170 -3.14 -0.69 12.54
N GLU A 171 -3.28 0.31 13.41
CA GLU A 171 -4.47 0.47 14.23
C GLU A 171 -5.75 0.64 13.41
N ALA A 172 -5.70 1.44 12.33
CA ALA A 172 -6.83 1.61 11.44
C ALA A 172 -7.20 0.27 10.77
N ILE A 173 -6.20 -0.49 10.32
CA ILE A 173 -6.40 -1.84 9.76
C ILE A 173 -7.00 -2.78 10.79
N GLN A 174 -6.51 -2.76 12.04
CA GLN A 174 -7.03 -3.59 13.13
C GLN A 174 -8.48 -3.25 13.45
N LYS A 175 -8.83 -1.95 13.54
CA LYS A 175 -10.22 -1.49 13.74
C LYS A 175 -11.12 -1.98 12.61
N LEU A 176 -10.68 -1.82 11.36
CA LEU A 176 -11.38 -2.31 10.17
C LEU A 176 -11.49 -3.84 10.13
N ARG A 177 -10.64 -4.57 10.85
CA ARG A 177 -10.63 -6.04 10.97
C ARG A 177 -11.27 -6.55 12.26
N SER A 178 -11.76 -5.67 13.15
CA SER A 178 -12.25 -6.07 14.46
C SER A 178 -13.44 -7.04 14.41
N SER A 179 -14.22 -7.03 13.32
CA SER A 179 -15.34 -7.93 13.08
C SER A 179 -14.97 -9.26 12.39
N GLU A 180 -13.72 -9.43 11.95
CA GLU A 180 -13.27 -10.62 11.20
C GLU A 180 -12.82 -11.79 12.11
N GLY A 181 -12.77 -11.59 13.43
CA GLY A 181 -12.29 -12.59 14.41
C GLY A 181 -10.82 -13.01 14.19
N ASP A 182 -10.39 -14.08 14.85
CA ASP A 182 -9.00 -14.61 14.77
C ASP A 182 -8.69 -15.36 13.45
N VAL A 183 -9.56 -15.24 12.43
CA VAL A 183 -9.43 -15.97 11.16
C VAL A 183 -8.34 -15.38 10.27
N VAL A 184 -7.92 -14.14 10.52
CA VAL A 184 -6.97 -13.40 9.68
C VAL A 184 -5.68 -13.14 10.45
N ARG A 185 -4.52 -13.37 9.82
CA ARG A 185 -3.23 -13.08 10.44
C ARG A 185 -3.15 -11.61 10.91
N PRO A 186 -2.51 -11.34 12.05
CA PRO A 186 -2.18 -9.98 12.47
C PRO A 186 -1.38 -9.23 11.39
N VAL A 187 -1.56 -7.91 11.35
CA VAL A 187 -0.79 -6.98 10.52
C VAL A 187 0.04 -6.12 11.44
N TYR A 188 1.30 -5.96 11.10
CA TYR A 188 2.27 -5.19 11.87
C TYR A 188 2.83 -4.03 11.05
N ALA A 189 3.55 -3.11 11.69
CA ALA A 189 4.09 -1.94 11.00
C ALA A 189 5.09 -2.32 9.90
N MET A 190 5.80 -3.45 10.05
CA MET A 190 6.64 -4.01 8.99
C MET A 190 5.85 -4.41 7.72
N ASP A 191 4.60 -4.89 7.85
CA ASP A 191 3.77 -5.23 6.69
C ASP A 191 3.38 -3.95 5.92
N VAL A 192 3.07 -2.88 6.66
CA VAL A 192 2.76 -1.56 6.09
C VAL A 192 4.00 -1.00 5.41
N ASP A 193 5.17 -1.10 6.03
CA ASP A 193 6.45 -0.68 5.44
C ASP A 193 6.70 -1.35 4.08
N VAL A 194 6.64 -2.69 4.03
CA VAL A 194 6.87 -3.46 2.81
C VAL A 194 5.90 -3.03 1.72
N PHE A 195 4.62 -2.83 2.06
CA PHE A 195 3.62 -2.34 1.11
C PHE A 195 3.98 -0.95 0.58
N VAL A 196 4.24 0.02 1.47
CA VAL A 196 4.52 1.41 1.09
C VAL A 196 5.83 1.53 0.32
N TRP A 197 6.85 0.75 0.69
CA TRP A 197 8.12 0.71 -0.02
C TRP A 197 7.97 0.15 -1.44
N VAL A 198 7.22 -0.94 -1.62
CA VAL A 198 6.92 -1.51 -2.94
C VAL A 198 6.09 -0.53 -3.77
N TYR A 199 5.08 0.10 -3.16
CA TYR A 199 4.28 1.15 -3.79
C TYR A 199 5.18 2.28 -4.30
N ARG A 200 6.07 2.79 -3.43
CA ARG A 200 7.02 3.84 -3.79
C ARG A 200 7.87 3.46 -5.00
N ARG A 201 8.38 2.23 -5.05
CA ARG A 201 9.18 1.76 -6.18
C ARG A 201 8.39 1.67 -7.47
N LYS A 202 7.14 1.20 -7.39
CA LYS A 202 6.24 1.09 -8.55
C LYS A 202 5.85 2.46 -9.11
N HIS A 203 5.67 3.45 -8.24
CA HIS A 203 5.21 4.81 -8.58
C HIS A 203 6.34 5.85 -8.53
N ALA A 204 7.60 5.43 -8.65
CA ALA A 204 8.76 6.32 -8.49
C ALA A 204 8.71 7.53 -9.44
N ALA A 205 8.32 7.31 -10.70
CA ALA A 205 8.22 8.38 -11.71
C ALA A 205 7.14 9.44 -11.38
N GLU A 206 6.12 9.08 -10.59
CA GLU A 206 5.07 10.01 -10.16
C GLU A 206 5.45 10.72 -8.85
N ILE A 207 6.10 10.00 -7.93
CA ILE A 207 6.43 10.47 -6.59
C ILE A 207 7.67 11.39 -6.61
N GLU A 208 8.72 11.02 -7.34
CA GLU A 208 10.00 11.73 -7.33
C GLU A 208 9.92 13.19 -7.83
N PRO A 209 9.11 13.54 -8.85
CA PRO A 209 8.97 14.93 -9.27
C PRO A 209 8.15 15.79 -8.30
N LYS A 210 7.23 15.18 -7.53
CA LYS A 210 6.30 15.89 -6.64
C LYS A 210 6.88 16.12 -5.24
N LEU A 211 7.79 15.25 -4.81
CA LEU A 211 8.48 15.34 -3.53
C LEU A 211 9.97 15.54 -3.79
N TYR A 212 10.45 16.76 -3.50
CA TYR A 212 11.86 17.13 -3.60
C TYR A 212 12.73 16.07 -2.93
N MET A 213 13.83 15.72 -3.60
CA MET A 213 14.61 14.54 -3.28
C MET A 213 15.11 14.61 -1.83
N LEU A 214 14.54 13.77 -0.96
CA LEU A 214 15.11 13.44 0.34
C LEU A 214 16.46 12.76 0.09
N SER A 215 17.50 13.57 -0.13
CA SER A 215 18.88 13.11 -0.23
C SER A 215 19.42 12.89 1.18
N ILE A 216 18.79 11.99 1.95
CA ILE A 216 19.39 11.47 3.17
C ILE A 216 20.45 10.47 2.71
N VAL A 217 21.63 10.97 2.38
CA VAL A 217 22.82 10.12 2.40
C VAL A 217 23.10 9.88 3.87
N LEU A 218 22.76 8.71 4.41
CA LEU A 218 23.23 8.27 5.73
C LEU A 218 24.74 8.00 5.62
N LEU A 219 25.57 9.05 5.64
CA LEU A 219 26.99 8.90 5.96
C LEU A 219 27.07 8.69 7.47
N PHE A 220 27.32 7.44 7.88
CA PHE A 220 27.78 7.14 9.21
C PHE A 220 29.17 7.78 9.41
N ARG A 221 29.24 8.87 10.19
CA ARG A 221 30.49 9.34 10.78
C ARG A 221 30.35 9.40 12.30
N SER A 222 31.02 8.46 12.94
CA SER A 222 31.44 8.50 14.34
C SER A 222 32.37 9.69 14.61
N HIS A 223 32.04 10.57 15.57
CA HIS A 223 32.89 11.01 16.70
C HIS A 223 32.33 12.27 17.43
N SER A 224 32.16 12.13 18.76
CA SER A 224 32.54 13.02 19.88
C SER A 224 32.14 14.50 20.02
N ILE A 225 31.35 14.78 21.09
CA ILE A 225 31.41 15.88 22.12
C ILE A 225 31.27 17.34 21.59
N VAL A 226 30.40 18.25 22.08
CA VAL A 226 30.44 19.06 23.33
C VAL A 226 29.12 19.86 23.50
N HIS A 227 28.74 20.10 24.76
CA HIS A 227 27.70 20.98 25.31
C HIS A 227 27.42 22.31 24.57
N ALA A 228 26.16 22.77 24.55
CA ALA A 228 25.68 23.92 25.37
C ALA A 228 24.22 24.34 25.07
N ALA A 229 23.44 24.40 26.14
CA ALA A 229 22.32 25.31 26.47
C ALA A 229 21.60 26.14 25.38
N SER A 230 20.28 25.98 25.29
CA SER A 230 19.29 26.85 25.99
C SER A 230 17.97 26.96 25.23
N THR A 231 16.89 26.70 25.98
CA THR A 231 15.52 27.22 25.87
C THR A 231 15.05 27.84 24.55
N THR A 232 13.98 27.28 23.95
CA THR A 232 12.74 28.02 23.62
C THR A 232 11.60 27.04 23.29
N LYS A 233 10.44 27.20 23.97
CA LYS A 233 9.15 26.56 23.66
C LYS A 233 8.74 26.78 22.19
N ARG A 234 8.40 25.74 21.44
CA ARG A 234 7.52 25.85 20.24
C ARG A 234 6.75 24.54 19.97
N ARG A 235 5.48 24.71 19.57
CA ARG A 235 4.39 23.73 19.43
C ARG A 235 4.63 22.71 18.29
N ASN A 236 4.11 21.49 18.50
CA ASN A 236 4.04 20.33 17.59
C ASN A 236 3.64 20.70 16.14
N ARG A 237 4.30 20.11 15.14
CA ARG A 237 4.24 20.50 13.70
C ARG A 237 3.87 19.38 12.72
N LEU A 238 3.05 18.40 13.09
CA LEU A 238 2.50 17.45 12.12
C LEU A 238 1.00 17.21 12.37
N SER A 239 0.23 17.22 11.28
CA SER A 239 -1.17 16.77 11.21
C SER A 239 -1.25 15.61 10.23
N ILE A 240 -2.11 14.63 10.51
CA ILE A 240 -2.29 13.40 9.72
C ILE A 240 -3.57 13.54 8.89
N CYS A 241 -3.52 13.28 7.59
CA CYS A 241 -4.68 13.16 6.70
C CYS A 241 -4.54 11.86 5.89
N ILE A 242 -5.60 11.22 5.40
CA ILE A 242 -5.51 9.99 4.58
C ILE A 242 -6.21 10.28 3.24
N ASP A 243 -5.59 9.91 2.12
CA ASP A 243 -6.06 10.22 0.76
C ASP A 243 -7.10 9.19 0.22
N GLU A 244 -8.12 9.68 -0.52
CA GLU A 244 -9.47 9.10 -0.62
C GLU A 244 -9.65 7.93 -1.62
N PHE A 245 -8.74 7.69 -2.57
CA PHE A 245 -8.98 6.69 -3.64
C PHE A 245 -8.46 5.28 -3.30
N LEU A 246 -7.40 5.17 -2.49
CA LEU A 246 -6.98 3.89 -1.89
C LEU A 246 -8.02 3.42 -0.85
N LEU A 247 -8.81 4.35 -0.29
CA LEU A 247 -9.97 4.03 0.53
C LEU A 247 -11.04 3.27 -0.27
N ILE A 248 -11.33 3.56 -1.53
CA ILE A 248 -12.44 2.92 -2.27
C ILE A 248 -12.25 1.40 -2.43
N LEU A 249 -11.03 0.97 -2.76
CA LEU A 249 -10.68 -0.45 -2.90
C LEU A 249 -10.69 -1.18 -1.54
N LEU A 250 -10.34 -0.47 -0.47
CA LEU A 250 -10.46 -0.95 0.92
C LEU A 250 -11.90 -0.92 1.43
N MET A 251 -12.70 0.06 0.98
CA MET A 251 -14.05 0.36 1.43
C MET A 251 -14.99 -0.70 0.88
N PHE A 252 -14.94 -1.04 -0.42
CA PHE A 252 -15.74 -2.16 -0.89
C PHE A 252 -15.20 -3.50 -0.43
N LYS A 253 -13.91 -3.69 -0.14
CA LYS A 253 -13.46 -4.95 0.49
C LYS A 253 -14.12 -5.20 1.86
N LYS A 254 -14.47 -4.13 2.59
CA LYS A 254 -14.98 -4.16 3.98
C LYS A 254 -16.27 -3.34 4.20
N PHE A 255 -17.08 -3.11 3.16
CA PHE A 255 -18.26 -2.25 3.24
C PHE A 255 -19.26 -2.81 4.26
N ASP A 256 -19.59 -2.02 5.29
CA ASP A 256 -20.59 -2.34 6.31
C ASP A 256 -21.72 -1.31 6.27
N GLU A 257 -22.97 -1.79 6.12
CA GLU A 257 -24.16 -0.95 6.04
C GLU A 257 -24.31 0.00 7.24
N LYS A 258 -23.94 -0.43 8.45
CA LYS A 258 -24.13 0.33 9.69
C LYS A 258 -23.06 1.39 9.89
N GLU A 259 -21.87 1.18 9.35
CA GLU A 259 -20.74 2.08 9.54
C GLU A 259 -20.58 3.05 8.37
N ASP A 260 -20.76 2.58 7.14
CA ASP A 260 -20.39 3.33 5.94
C ASP A 260 -21.54 4.15 5.35
N VAL A 261 -22.80 3.82 5.65
CA VAL A 261 -23.96 4.60 5.20
C VAL A 261 -24.12 5.85 6.07
N THR A 262 -23.95 7.02 5.46
CA THR A 262 -24.08 8.33 6.14
C THR A 262 -25.50 8.89 6.06
N GLY A 263 -26.30 8.44 5.09
CA GLY A 263 -27.72 8.75 5.05
C GLY A 263 -28.40 8.26 3.78
N ALA A 264 -29.72 8.05 3.85
CA ALA A 264 -30.54 7.68 2.70
C ALA A 264 -31.56 8.79 2.42
N THR A 265 -31.75 9.15 1.15
CA THR A 265 -32.70 10.18 0.73
C THR A 265 -33.55 9.67 -0.43
N GLN A 266 -34.87 9.81 -0.30
CA GLN A 266 -35.79 9.55 -1.41
C GLN A 266 -35.72 10.71 -2.42
N LEU A 267 -35.49 10.39 -3.69
CA LEU A 267 -35.27 11.41 -4.71
C LEU A 267 -36.58 11.98 -5.26
N LYS A 268 -36.60 13.27 -5.61
CA LYS A 268 -37.71 13.89 -6.35
C LYS A 268 -37.74 13.39 -7.80
N SER A 269 -38.93 13.33 -8.41
CA SER A 269 -39.13 12.79 -9.76
C SER A 269 -38.27 13.47 -10.84
N SER A 270 -37.98 14.78 -10.71
CA SER A 270 -37.11 15.50 -11.63
C SER A 270 -35.65 15.00 -11.59
N ILE A 271 -35.12 14.74 -10.38
CA ILE A 271 -33.76 14.21 -10.17
C ILE A 271 -33.67 12.77 -10.68
N GLN A 272 -34.69 11.96 -10.39
CA GLN A 272 -34.77 10.58 -10.88
C GLN A 272 -34.73 10.51 -12.41
N LYS A 273 -35.46 11.40 -13.09
CA LYS A 273 -35.41 11.51 -14.55
C LYS A 273 -34.00 11.86 -15.05
N GLY A 274 -33.31 12.80 -14.38
CA GLY A 274 -31.94 13.18 -14.72
C GLY A 274 -30.95 12.01 -14.58
N ILE A 275 -31.03 11.25 -13.49
CA ILE A 275 -30.19 10.07 -13.26
C ILE A 275 -30.42 9.01 -14.33
N ARG A 276 -31.68 8.71 -14.67
CA ARG A 276 -32.02 7.73 -15.71
C ARG A 276 -31.47 8.12 -17.07
N ASN A 277 -31.59 9.39 -17.46
CA ASN A 277 -31.03 9.88 -18.70
C ASN A 277 -29.51 9.68 -18.73
N LYS A 278 -28.82 9.98 -17.61
CA LYS A 278 -27.36 9.78 -17.51
C LYS A 278 -26.96 8.31 -17.60
N ILE A 279 -27.76 7.41 -17.03
CA ILE A 279 -27.55 5.95 -17.17
C ILE A 279 -27.74 5.51 -18.62
N ILE A 280 -28.73 6.06 -19.34
CA ILE A 280 -28.96 5.76 -20.77
C ILE A 280 -27.82 6.31 -21.63
N GLU A 281 -27.33 7.52 -21.35
CA GLU A 281 -26.17 8.09 -22.04
C GLU A 281 -24.93 7.19 -21.91
N ASN A 282 -24.68 6.67 -20.71
CA ASN A 282 -23.53 5.79 -20.44
C ASN A 282 -23.73 4.36 -20.95
N TYR A 283 -24.96 3.84 -20.91
CA TYR A 283 -25.29 2.46 -21.27
C TYR A 283 -26.51 2.42 -22.20
N PRO A 284 -26.39 2.82 -23.48
CA PRO A 284 -27.55 2.99 -24.37
C PRO A 284 -28.40 1.73 -24.51
N HIS A 285 -27.77 0.55 -24.50
CA HIS A 285 -28.46 -0.74 -24.64
C HIS A 285 -29.35 -1.11 -23.45
N ILE A 286 -29.24 -0.42 -22.31
CA ILE A 286 -30.07 -0.70 -21.12
C ILE A 286 -31.44 -0.02 -21.19
N GLU A 287 -31.65 0.94 -22.10
CA GLU A 287 -32.87 1.76 -22.18
C GLU A 287 -34.17 0.94 -22.13
N PRO A 288 -34.33 -0.16 -22.90
CA PRO A 288 -35.56 -0.96 -22.87
C PRO A 288 -35.83 -1.63 -21.52
N TYR A 289 -34.78 -1.94 -20.77
CA TYR A 289 -34.83 -2.69 -19.51
C TYR A 289 -34.86 -1.77 -18.29
N LEU A 290 -34.56 -0.48 -18.46
CA LEU A 290 -34.52 0.48 -17.36
C LEU A 290 -35.89 0.66 -16.69
N GLN A 291 -36.98 0.33 -17.38
CA GLN A 291 -38.32 0.30 -16.78
C GLN A 291 -38.48 -0.79 -15.72
N ASP A 292 -37.77 -1.91 -15.86
CA ASP A 292 -37.78 -3.01 -14.89
C ASP A 292 -36.77 -2.77 -13.75
N ILE A 293 -35.62 -2.15 -14.07
CA ILE A 293 -34.55 -1.88 -13.10
C ILE A 293 -34.90 -0.69 -12.20
N LEU A 294 -35.35 0.43 -12.79
CA LEU A 294 -35.75 1.66 -12.09
C LEU A 294 -37.08 2.18 -12.67
N PRO A 295 -38.26 1.67 -12.24
CA PRO A 295 -39.55 2.04 -12.83
C PRO A 295 -39.87 3.54 -12.72
N LYS A 296 -40.51 4.14 -13.75
CA LYS A 296 -40.82 5.60 -13.76
C LYS A 296 -41.78 6.05 -12.66
N LYS A 297 -42.65 5.14 -12.21
CA LYS A 297 -43.71 5.43 -11.24
C LYS A 297 -43.26 5.22 -9.79
N GLU A 298 -42.17 4.48 -9.59
CA GLU A 298 -41.65 4.13 -8.28
C GLU A 298 -40.46 5.01 -7.93
N ASN A 299 -40.38 5.44 -6.66
CA ASN A 299 -39.26 6.25 -6.19
C ASN A 299 -38.09 5.36 -5.79
N PHE A 300 -36.90 5.62 -6.32
CA PHE A 300 -35.65 4.99 -5.85
C PHE A 300 -34.91 5.89 -4.85
N LYS A 301 -34.13 5.26 -3.96
CA LYS A 301 -33.38 5.91 -2.88
C LYS A 301 -31.95 6.20 -3.34
N LEU A 302 -31.44 7.37 -2.97
CA LEU A 302 -30.01 7.69 -3.01
C LEU A 302 -29.42 7.46 -1.62
N ILE A 303 -28.49 6.53 -1.52
CA ILE A 303 -27.79 6.20 -0.28
C ILE A 303 -26.41 6.83 -0.37
N LYS A 304 -26.13 7.78 0.51
CA LYS A 304 -24.82 8.40 0.66
C LYS A 304 -24.00 7.56 1.62
N CYS A 305 -22.77 7.29 1.22
CA CYS A 305 -21.80 6.57 2.02
C CYS A 305 -20.67 7.52 2.42
N ARG A 306 -19.73 7.03 3.24
CA ARG A 306 -18.44 7.70 3.47
C ARG A 306 -17.64 7.79 2.15
N ASP A 307 -16.59 8.61 2.16
CA ASP A 307 -15.62 8.75 1.05
C ASP A 307 -16.25 9.11 -0.31
N HIS A 308 -17.33 9.90 -0.27
CA HIS A 308 -18.02 10.40 -1.46
C HIS A 308 -18.58 9.33 -2.40
N VAL A 309 -18.96 8.18 -1.84
CA VAL A 309 -19.66 7.13 -2.58
C VAL A 309 -21.18 7.32 -2.47
N GLU A 310 -21.84 7.21 -3.61
CA GLU A 310 -23.30 7.29 -3.73
C GLU A 310 -23.83 5.98 -4.32
N LEU A 311 -24.84 5.38 -3.70
CA LEU A 311 -25.51 4.18 -4.20
C LEU A 311 -26.96 4.50 -4.57
N ILE A 312 -27.43 3.90 -5.66
CA ILE A 312 -28.85 3.91 -6.05
C ILE A 312 -29.44 2.57 -5.65
N ALA A 313 -30.40 2.61 -4.73
CA ALA A 313 -31.23 1.46 -4.38
C ALA A 313 -32.61 1.62 -5.01
N ASP A 314 -33.12 0.57 -5.65
CA ASP A 314 -34.45 0.56 -6.24
C ASP A 314 -35.57 0.63 -5.17
N HIS A 315 -36.82 0.57 -5.61
CA HIS A 315 -37.99 0.64 -4.74
C HIS A 315 -38.10 -0.54 -3.77
N ASN A 316 -37.44 -1.66 -4.06
CA ASN A 316 -37.34 -2.81 -3.16
C ASN A 316 -36.14 -2.70 -2.22
N GLY A 317 -35.30 -1.65 -2.34
CA GLY A 317 -34.09 -1.46 -1.55
C GLY A 317 -32.85 -2.14 -2.11
N VAL A 318 -32.92 -2.76 -3.29
CA VAL A 318 -31.76 -3.46 -3.88
C VAL A 318 -30.85 -2.46 -4.59
N VAL A 319 -29.55 -2.49 -4.28
CA VAL A 319 -28.56 -1.59 -4.91
C VAL A 319 -28.32 -1.99 -6.36
N GLN A 320 -28.62 -1.06 -7.27
CA GLN A 320 -28.50 -1.25 -8.72
C GLN A 320 -27.27 -0.56 -9.31
N PHE A 321 -26.94 0.64 -8.82
CA PHE A 321 -25.81 1.42 -9.31
C PHE A 321 -25.01 2.02 -8.15
N LEU A 322 -23.73 2.22 -8.37
CA LEU A 322 -22.83 3.01 -7.52
C LEU A 322 -22.25 4.18 -8.32
N LYS A 323 -21.81 5.21 -7.62
CA LYS A 323 -21.08 6.33 -8.19
C LYS A 323 -20.04 6.79 -7.19
N THR A 324 -18.87 7.14 -7.72
CA THR A 324 -17.78 7.73 -6.94
C THR A 324 -17.60 9.19 -7.34
N ARG A 325 -16.70 9.92 -6.67
CA ARG A 325 -16.39 11.32 -7.00
C ARG A 325 -15.91 11.53 -8.44
N ASN A 326 -15.21 10.55 -9.00
CA ASN A 326 -14.50 10.66 -10.28
C ASN A 326 -15.11 9.79 -11.39
N THR A 327 -16.18 9.05 -11.10
CA THR A 327 -16.88 8.22 -12.07
C THR A 327 -18.33 8.65 -12.20
N ASP A 328 -18.95 8.34 -13.32
CA ASP A 328 -20.40 8.36 -13.41
C ASP A 328 -21.01 7.09 -12.78
N TRP A 329 -22.32 6.88 -12.98
CA TRP A 329 -23.04 5.72 -12.50
C TRP A 329 -22.47 4.44 -13.11
N ILE A 330 -22.02 3.53 -12.25
CA ILE A 330 -21.52 2.20 -12.56
C ILE A 330 -22.54 1.20 -12.03
N PRO A 331 -22.95 0.17 -12.80
CA PRO A 331 -23.87 -0.84 -12.32
C PRO A 331 -23.20 -1.75 -11.28
N THR A 332 -23.99 -2.42 -10.44
CA THR A 332 -23.46 -3.51 -9.61
C THR A 332 -23.14 -4.74 -10.45
N LEU A 333 -22.26 -5.62 -9.96
CA LEU A 333 -21.97 -6.88 -10.64
C LEU A 333 -23.22 -7.75 -10.80
N ARG A 334 -24.14 -7.73 -9.83
CA ARG A 334 -25.41 -8.47 -9.91
C ARG A 334 -26.31 -7.94 -11.04
N LEU A 335 -26.35 -6.63 -11.24
CA LEU A 335 -27.07 -6.03 -12.35
C LEU A 335 -26.40 -6.38 -13.69
N LEU A 336 -25.07 -6.29 -13.75
CA LEU A 336 -24.29 -6.68 -14.93
C LEU A 336 -24.46 -8.17 -15.29
N HIS A 337 -24.58 -9.06 -14.30
CA HIS A 337 -24.85 -10.48 -14.55
C HIS A 337 -26.22 -10.73 -15.20
N LYS A 338 -27.23 -9.91 -14.87
CA LYS A 338 -28.55 -9.97 -15.52
C LYS A 338 -28.54 -9.36 -16.92
N TYR A 339 -27.76 -8.30 -17.13
CA TYR A 339 -27.69 -7.56 -18.39
C TYR A 339 -26.24 -7.43 -18.89
N PRO A 340 -25.58 -8.54 -19.28
CA PRO A 340 -24.15 -8.56 -19.60
C PRO A 340 -23.79 -7.72 -20.83
N PHE A 341 -24.76 -7.44 -21.72
CA PHE A 341 -24.57 -6.65 -22.94
C PHE A 341 -24.43 -5.14 -22.70
N MET A 342 -24.56 -4.66 -21.45
CA MET A 342 -24.61 -3.21 -21.17
C MET A 342 -23.26 -2.50 -21.30
N MET A 343 -22.13 -3.22 -21.30
CA MET A 343 -20.79 -2.62 -21.40
C MET A 343 -19.79 -3.56 -22.10
N PRO A 344 -18.66 -3.05 -22.62
CA PRO A 344 -17.63 -3.86 -23.25
C PRO A 344 -16.97 -4.85 -22.27
N HIS A 345 -16.50 -5.98 -22.79
CA HIS A 345 -15.89 -7.05 -21.99
C HIS A 345 -14.37 -7.10 -22.20
N GLN A 346 -13.64 -7.32 -21.12
CA GLN A 346 -12.20 -7.56 -21.14
C GLN A 346 -11.93 -8.86 -20.37
N GLN A 347 -11.53 -9.92 -21.09
CA GLN A 347 -11.29 -11.22 -20.50
C GLN A 347 -9.83 -11.36 -20.07
N VAL A 348 -9.61 -11.67 -18.80
CA VAL A 348 -8.31 -12.03 -18.24
C VAL A 348 -8.03 -13.53 -18.30
N ASP A 349 -6.76 -13.89 -18.29
CA ASP A 349 -6.34 -15.29 -18.16
C ASP A 349 -6.64 -15.89 -16.78
N LYS A 350 -6.49 -17.21 -16.71
CA LYS A 350 -6.64 -18.00 -15.47
C LYS A 350 -5.73 -17.57 -14.32
N GLY A 351 -4.52 -17.09 -14.61
CA GLY A 351 -3.55 -16.68 -13.60
C GLY A 351 -3.98 -15.39 -12.88
N ALA A 352 -4.64 -14.49 -13.59
CA ALA A 352 -5.12 -13.22 -13.03
C ALA A 352 -6.36 -13.37 -12.14
N ILE A 353 -7.20 -14.39 -12.35
CA ILE A 353 -8.52 -14.55 -11.69
C ILE A 353 -8.43 -14.39 -10.17
N LYS A 354 -7.51 -15.11 -9.52
CA LYS A 354 -7.35 -15.08 -8.06
C LYS A 354 -7.02 -13.67 -7.56
N PHE A 355 -6.23 -12.90 -8.30
CA PHE A 355 -5.82 -11.56 -7.90
C PHE A 355 -6.95 -10.56 -8.09
N VAL A 356 -7.71 -10.66 -9.18
CA VAL A 356 -8.86 -9.78 -9.42
C VAL A 356 -9.96 -9.99 -8.37
N LEU A 357 -10.22 -11.25 -7.99
CA LEU A 357 -11.14 -11.59 -6.89
C LEU A 357 -10.64 -11.12 -5.50
N ASN A 358 -9.39 -10.70 -5.39
CA ASN A 358 -8.82 -10.10 -4.18
C ASN A 358 -8.74 -8.56 -4.23
N GLY A 359 -9.28 -7.96 -5.30
CA GLY A 359 -9.33 -6.51 -5.51
C GLY A 359 -8.16 -5.94 -6.31
N SER A 360 -7.19 -6.74 -6.76
CA SER A 360 -6.05 -6.21 -7.51
C SER A 360 -6.47 -5.64 -8.86
N SER A 361 -5.83 -4.54 -9.28
CA SER A 361 -5.89 -4.04 -10.66
C SER A 361 -5.35 -5.08 -11.65
N ILE A 362 -5.82 -5.01 -12.89
CA ILE A 362 -5.43 -5.92 -13.96
C ILE A 362 -4.24 -5.31 -14.71
N MET A 363 -3.13 -6.05 -14.74
CA MET A 363 -1.93 -5.66 -15.47
C MET A 363 -2.05 -6.01 -16.96
N CYS A 364 -1.46 -5.21 -17.84
CA CYS A 364 -1.51 -5.43 -19.30
C CYS A 364 -1.15 -6.86 -19.74
N PRO A 365 -0.12 -7.53 -19.19
CA PRO A 365 0.19 -8.92 -19.55
C PRO A 365 -0.94 -9.92 -19.31
N GLY A 366 -1.81 -9.65 -18.32
CA GLY A 366 -2.97 -10.50 -18.03
C GLY A 366 -4.12 -10.34 -19.04
N LEU A 367 -4.03 -9.33 -19.92
CA LEU A 367 -5.00 -9.01 -20.97
C LEU A 367 -4.48 -9.33 -22.38
N THR A 368 -3.19 -9.61 -22.52
CA THR A 368 -2.55 -9.95 -23.81
C THR A 368 -2.04 -11.39 -23.88
N SER A 369 -2.28 -12.19 -22.83
CA SER A 369 -1.89 -13.60 -22.80
C SER A 369 -2.81 -14.47 -23.68
N PRO A 370 -2.42 -15.72 -24.03
CA PRO A 370 -3.20 -16.56 -24.95
C PRO A 370 -4.64 -16.86 -24.50
N GLY A 371 -4.89 -16.83 -23.19
CA GLY A 371 -6.21 -17.02 -22.60
C GLY A 371 -7.02 -15.73 -22.45
N ALA A 372 -6.41 -14.57 -22.71
CA ALA A 372 -7.07 -13.27 -22.63
C ALA A 372 -7.79 -12.92 -23.94
N LYS A 373 -8.88 -12.17 -23.85
CA LYS A 373 -9.64 -11.67 -24.99
C LYS A 373 -10.07 -10.25 -24.70
N MET A 374 -9.60 -9.30 -25.50
CA MET A 374 -9.98 -7.91 -25.34
C MET A 374 -10.98 -7.46 -26.40
N THR A 375 -11.93 -6.62 -26.01
CA THR A 375 -12.77 -5.89 -26.97
C THR A 375 -11.93 -4.77 -27.60
N PRO A 376 -11.77 -4.70 -28.93
CA PRO A 376 -11.02 -3.62 -29.58
C PRO A 376 -11.78 -2.29 -29.51
N GLY A 377 -11.05 -1.18 -29.61
CA GLY A 377 -11.62 0.18 -29.67
C GLY A 377 -12.16 0.73 -28.36
N VAL A 378 -11.83 0.12 -27.22
CA VAL A 378 -12.26 0.63 -25.91
C VAL A 378 -11.26 1.71 -25.45
N PRO A 379 -11.70 2.96 -25.23
CA PRO A 379 -10.82 4.05 -24.84
C PRO A 379 -10.40 3.95 -23.37
N ALA A 380 -9.37 4.72 -22.99
CA ALA A 380 -9.04 4.96 -21.58
C ALA A 380 -10.25 5.59 -20.85
N ASP A 381 -10.29 5.39 -19.53
CA ASP A 381 -11.37 5.79 -18.61
C ASP A 381 -12.74 5.13 -18.82
N ALA A 382 -12.91 4.32 -19.88
CA ALA A 382 -14.13 3.56 -20.10
C ALA A 382 -14.35 2.50 -19.00
N ILE A 383 -15.62 2.33 -18.61
CA ILE A 383 -16.04 1.29 -17.67
C ILE A 383 -16.27 -0.02 -18.43
N VAL A 384 -15.66 -1.10 -17.96
CA VAL A 384 -15.65 -2.41 -18.62
C VAL A 384 -15.99 -3.54 -17.65
N ALA A 385 -16.59 -4.60 -18.20
CA ALA A 385 -16.78 -5.85 -17.51
C ALA A 385 -15.49 -6.69 -17.60
N VAL A 386 -14.95 -7.10 -16.47
CA VAL A 386 -13.80 -8.00 -16.42
C VAL A 386 -14.31 -9.44 -16.40
N MET A 387 -14.02 -10.19 -17.46
CA MET A 387 -14.41 -11.58 -17.64
C MET A 387 -13.23 -12.51 -17.33
N ALA A 388 -13.49 -13.78 -17.03
CA ALA A 388 -12.46 -14.79 -16.84
C ALA A 388 -12.54 -15.86 -17.92
N GLU A 389 -11.38 -16.35 -18.34
CA GLU A 389 -11.29 -17.53 -19.18
C GLU A 389 -12.09 -18.71 -18.58
N GLY A 390 -13.07 -19.20 -19.34
CA GLY A 390 -13.92 -20.33 -18.94
C GLY A 390 -15.03 -19.98 -17.93
N LYS A 391 -15.34 -18.70 -17.70
CA LYS A 391 -16.46 -18.25 -16.87
C LYS A 391 -17.46 -17.45 -17.69
N GLN A 392 -18.75 -17.65 -17.41
CA GLN A 392 -19.84 -16.98 -18.13
C GLN A 392 -20.16 -15.59 -17.57
N HIS A 393 -19.90 -15.36 -16.28
CA HIS A 393 -20.22 -14.12 -15.59
C HIS A 393 -18.98 -13.26 -15.37
N ALA A 394 -19.17 -11.94 -15.36
CA ALA A 394 -18.13 -10.98 -15.01
C ALA A 394 -17.68 -11.20 -13.56
N LEU A 395 -16.37 -11.17 -13.33
CA LEU A 395 -15.80 -11.31 -11.99
C LEU A 395 -15.48 -9.96 -11.35
N ALA A 396 -15.34 -8.92 -12.15
CA ALA A 396 -15.17 -7.55 -11.70
C ALA A 396 -15.71 -6.55 -12.73
N ILE A 397 -15.86 -5.31 -12.29
CA ILE A 397 -16.05 -4.12 -13.09
C ILE A 397 -14.81 -3.26 -12.88
N GLY A 398 -14.24 -2.80 -13.98
CA GLY A 398 -13.02 -2.00 -13.95
C GLY A 398 -13.13 -0.75 -14.81
N GLN A 399 -12.19 0.17 -14.59
CA GLN A 399 -11.99 1.34 -15.42
C GLN A 399 -10.70 1.17 -16.21
N MET A 400 -10.77 1.33 -17.53
CA MET A 400 -9.59 1.28 -18.41
C MET A 400 -8.62 2.41 -18.03
N LYS A 401 -7.33 2.11 -17.90
CA LYS A 401 -6.26 3.12 -17.72
C LYS A 401 -5.45 3.36 -18.99
N MET A 402 -5.58 2.47 -19.95
CA MET A 402 -4.98 2.52 -21.28
C MET A 402 -6.05 2.07 -22.27
N SER A 403 -6.01 2.51 -23.52
CA SER A 403 -6.93 1.96 -24.55
C SER A 403 -6.63 0.49 -24.82
N SER A 404 -7.58 -0.24 -25.43
CA SER A 404 -7.34 -1.64 -25.84
C SER A 404 -6.09 -1.79 -26.72
N GLU A 405 -5.85 -0.83 -27.62
CA GLU A 405 -4.70 -0.80 -28.53
C GLU A 405 -3.39 -0.48 -27.80
N GLU A 406 -3.45 0.43 -26.83
CA GLU A 406 -2.30 0.76 -25.98
C GLU A 406 -1.90 -0.42 -25.09
N ILE A 407 -2.88 -1.13 -24.52
CA ILE A 407 -2.62 -2.35 -23.74
C ILE A 407 -1.94 -3.40 -24.61
N GLN A 408 -2.44 -3.60 -25.83
CA GLN A 408 -1.90 -4.60 -26.75
C GLN A 408 -0.49 -4.26 -27.24
N SER A 409 -0.19 -2.98 -27.47
CA SER A 409 1.10 -2.53 -27.98
C SER A 409 2.18 -2.36 -26.89
N VAL A 410 1.82 -1.79 -25.74
CA VAL A 410 2.77 -1.50 -24.65
C VAL A 410 3.01 -2.74 -23.79
N ASN A 411 1.98 -3.55 -23.55
CA ASN A 411 2.02 -4.77 -22.76
C ASN A 411 2.75 -4.64 -21.40
N LYS A 412 2.64 -3.47 -20.76
CA LYS A 412 3.27 -3.16 -19.47
C LYS A 412 2.43 -2.14 -18.71
N GLY A 413 2.40 -2.27 -17.38
CA GLY A 413 1.65 -1.37 -16.52
C GLY A 413 0.24 -1.88 -16.18
N ILE A 414 -0.56 -1.00 -15.59
CA ILE A 414 -1.96 -1.28 -15.23
C ILE A 414 -2.81 -0.98 -16.46
N GLY A 415 -3.47 -2.00 -17.01
CA GLY A 415 -4.39 -1.83 -18.13
C GLY A 415 -5.79 -1.45 -17.65
N ILE A 416 -6.25 -2.09 -16.58
CA ILE A 416 -7.59 -1.85 -16.00
C ILE A 416 -7.44 -1.73 -14.49
N GLU A 417 -7.95 -0.64 -13.94
CA GLU A 417 -8.11 -0.47 -12.50
C GLU A 417 -9.41 -1.15 -12.04
N ASN A 418 -9.34 -1.96 -10.98
CA ASN A 418 -10.48 -2.67 -10.46
C ASN A 418 -11.35 -1.73 -9.61
N VAL A 419 -12.66 -1.70 -9.85
CA VAL A 419 -13.60 -0.80 -9.15
C VAL A 419 -14.52 -1.58 -8.23
N HIS A 420 -15.05 -2.72 -8.69
CA HIS A 420 -15.98 -3.56 -7.95
C HIS A 420 -15.79 -5.01 -8.38
N TYR A 421 -15.67 -5.96 -7.45
CA TYR A 421 -15.37 -7.36 -7.76
C TYR A 421 -16.23 -8.35 -6.96
N LEU A 422 -16.34 -9.58 -7.46
CA LEU A 422 -17.08 -10.64 -6.77
C LEU A 422 -16.48 -10.88 -5.39
N THR A 423 -17.34 -11.09 -4.39
CA THR A 423 -16.99 -11.27 -2.96
C THR A 423 -16.58 -10.01 -2.21
N ASP A 424 -16.56 -8.85 -2.85
CA ASP A 424 -16.45 -7.60 -2.10
C ASP A 424 -17.74 -7.32 -1.30
N GLY A 425 -17.65 -6.35 -0.40
CA GLY A 425 -18.73 -5.81 0.42
C GLY A 425 -19.91 -5.28 -0.38
N LEU A 426 -19.70 -4.66 -1.55
CA LEU A 426 -20.82 -4.22 -2.39
C LEU A 426 -21.56 -5.41 -3.01
N TRP A 427 -20.84 -6.48 -3.38
CA TRP A 427 -21.44 -7.73 -3.86
C TRP A 427 -22.32 -8.39 -2.79
N ARG A 428 -21.86 -8.36 -1.54
CA ARG A 428 -22.60 -8.84 -0.36
C ARG A 428 -23.80 -7.93 -0.04
N LEU A 429 -23.62 -6.61 -0.13
CA LEU A 429 -24.66 -5.62 0.10
C LEU A 429 -25.82 -5.76 -0.90
N ALA A 430 -25.49 -5.89 -2.19
CA ALA A 430 -26.47 -6.03 -3.26
C ALA A 430 -27.24 -7.38 -3.22
N GLU A 431 -26.94 -8.28 -2.29
CA GLU A 431 -27.70 -9.51 -2.05
C GLU A 431 -29.01 -9.26 -1.31
N LYS A 432 -29.07 -8.19 -0.50
CA LYS A 432 -30.21 -7.91 0.38
C LYS A 432 -30.71 -6.47 0.16
N PRO A 433 -32.01 -6.24 0.36
CA PRO A 433 -32.54 -4.89 0.32
C PRO A 433 -32.06 -4.06 1.52
N LEU A 434 -31.65 -2.82 1.26
CA LEU A 434 -31.33 -1.81 2.25
C LEU A 434 -32.61 -1.08 2.66
N ASN A 435 -33.00 -1.23 3.92
CA ASN A 435 -34.25 -0.70 4.46
C ASN A 435 -34.11 0.74 4.93
#